data_AF-A0A383ETG4-F1
#
_entry.id   AF-A0A383ETG4-F1
#
_cell.length_a   1.000
_cell.length_b   1.000
_cell.length_c   1.000
_cell.angle_alpha   90.00
_cell.angle_beta   90.00
_cell.angle_gamma   90.00
#
_symmetry.space_group_name_H-M   'P 1'
#
loop_
_entity.id
_entity.type
_entity.pdbx_description
1 polymer ?
#
loop_
_entity_poly.entity_id
_entity_poly.type
_entity_poly.pdbx_seq_one_letter_code
_entity_poly.pdbx_strand_id
1 'polypeptide(L)' 'KLIDVTVYLTNMKDDFNKYNQLYGEYFKENQPCRTTVEITSLPTPIAIELKCIAII' A
#
# COMPACT_ATOMS: atom_id res chain seq x y z
N LYS A 1 -14.24 9.07 3.63
CA LYS A 1 -12.83 9.51 3.49
C LYS A 1 -11.88 8.41 3.99
N LEU A 2 -10.86 8.02 3.23
CA LEU A 2 -9.86 7.03 3.66
C LEU A 2 -8.86 7.70 4.61
N ILE A 3 -8.61 7.09 5.77
CA ILE A 3 -7.82 7.68 6.86
C ILE A 3 -6.53 6.92 7.18
N ASP A 4 -6.51 5.61 6.97
CA ASP A 4 -5.33 4.77 7.20
C ASP A 4 -5.24 3.65 6.17
N VAL A 5 -4.01 3.36 5.74
CA VAL A 5 -3.67 2.27 4.82
C VAL A 5 -2.44 1.53 5.33
N THR A 6 -2.59 0.22 5.54
CA THR A 6 -1.45 -0.68 5.74
C THR A 6 -1.19 -1.44 4.44
N VAL A 7 0.05 -1.34 3.94
CA VAL A 7 0.50 -1.95 2.69
C VAL A 7 1.49 -3.06 2.97
N TYR A 8 1.22 -4.22 2.40
CA TYR A 8 2.06 -5.40 2.47
C TYR A 8 2.67 -5.65 1.09
N LEU A 9 4.00 -5.63 1.00
CA LEU A 9 4.75 -5.97 -0.21
C LEU A 9 5.47 -7.31 -0.01
N THR A 10 5.53 -8.15 -1.05
CA THR A 10 6.32 -9.39 -1.01
C THR A 10 7.79 -9.20 -1.43
N ASN A 11 8.09 -8.11 -2.15
CA ASN A 11 9.45 -7.71 -2.52
C ASN A 11 9.58 -6.18 -2.52
N MET A 12 10.02 -5.62 -1.41
CA MET A 12 10.19 -4.18 -1.24
C MET A 12 11.30 -3.63 -2.12
N LYS A 13 12.37 -4.40 -2.34
CA LYS A 13 13.53 -3.96 -3.13
C LYS A 13 13.14 -3.63 -4.57
N ASP A 14 12.32 -4.47 -5.19
CA ASP A 14 11.95 -4.33 -6.59
C ASP A 14 10.68 -3.49 -6.78
N ASP A 15 9.71 -3.59 -5.87
CA ASP A 15 8.38 -3.01 -6.07
C ASP A 15 8.16 -1.65 -5.40
N PHE A 16 8.91 -1.30 -4.35
CA PHE A 16 8.60 -0.12 -3.52
C PHE A 16 8.60 1.20 -4.31
N ASN A 17 9.59 1.41 -5.17
CA ASN A 17 9.68 2.66 -5.94
C ASN A 17 8.48 2.83 -6.89
N LYS A 18 8.11 1.75 -7.58
CA LYS A 18 6.96 1.73 -8.50
C LYS A 18 5.64 1.92 -7.74
N TYR A 19 5.46 1.21 -6.64
CA TYR A 19 4.31 1.37 -5.76
C TYR A 19 4.22 2.80 -5.22
N ASN A 20 5.32 3.39 -4.74
CA ASN A 20 5.31 4.73 -4.13
C ASN A 20 4.91 5.81 -5.13
N GLN A 21 5.36 5.70 -6.38
CA GLN A 21 4.90 6.57 -7.47
C GLN A 21 3.38 6.44 -7.67
N LEU A 22 2.88 5.22 -7.86
CA LEU A 22 1.45 4.98 -8.08
C LEU A 22 0.61 5.46 -6.88
N TYR A 23 1.06 5.20 -5.65
CA TYR A 23 0.39 5.68 -4.45
C TYR A 23 0.24 7.20 -4.46
N GLY A 24 1.31 7.93 -4.80
CA GLY A 24 1.26 9.38 -4.94
C GLY A 24 0.33 9.84 -6.07
N GLU A 25 0.16 9.05 -7.12
CA GLU A 25 -0.75 9.35 -8.24
C GLU A 25 -2.23 9.14 -7.88
N TYR A 26 -2.56 8.05 -7.18
CA TYR A 26 -3.94 7.71 -6.81
C TYR A 26 -4.45 8.45 -5.57
N PHE A 27 -3.56 8.82 -4.63
CA PHE A 27 -3.92 9.44 -3.35
C PHE A 27 -3.54 10.93 -3.27
N LYS A 28 -3.51 11.65 -4.41
CA LYS A 28 -3.13 13.08 -4.47
C LYS A 28 -3.95 13.98 -3.55
N GLU A 29 -5.27 13.84 -3.59
CA GLU A 29 -6.19 14.71 -2.85
C GLU A 29 -6.44 14.21 -1.42
N ASN A 30 -6.40 12.89 -1.23
CA ASN A 30 -6.62 12.25 0.04
C ASN A 30 -5.38 11.45 0.40
N GLN A 31 -4.50 12.04 1.21
CA GLN A 31 -3.24 11.48 1.70
C GLN A 31 -3.45 10.83 3.07
N PRO A 32 -3.93 9.56 3.15
CA PRO A 32 -4.15 8.91 4.44
C PRO A 32 -2.83 8.61 5.15
N CYS A 33 -2.92 8.32 6.45
CA CYS A 33 -1.80 7.71 7.16
C CYS A 33 -1.43 6.38 6.48
N ARG A 34 -0.12 6.10 6.37
CA ARG A 34 0.41 4.97 5.61
C ARG A 34 1.47 4.22 6.38
N THR A 35 1.28 2.91 6.54
CA THR A 35 2.32 1.97 6.96
C THR A 35 2.65 1.04 5.80
N THR A 36 3.93 0.80 5.52
CA THR A 36 4.35 -0.13 4.47
C THR A 36 5.40 -1.08 5.04
N VAL A 37 5.16 -2.38 4.90
CA VAL A 37 6.05 -3.44 5.41
C VAL A 37 6.30 -4.49 4.33
N GLU A 38 7.47 -5.11 4.39
CA GLU A 38 7.76 -6.32 3.60
C GLU A 38 7.30 -7.54 4.39
N ILE A 39 6.68 -8.50 3.70
CA ILE A 39 6.28 -9.80 4.25
C ILE A 39 6.73 -10.93 3.32
N THR A 40 6.84 -12.14 3.85
CA THR A 40 7.34 -13.29 3.08
C THR A 40 6.38 -13.77 1.99
N SER A 41 5.06 -13.71 2.22
CA SER A 41 4.06 -14.19 1.26
C SER A 41 2.65 -13.64 1.51
N LEU A 42 1.82 -13.67 0.47
CA LEU A 42 0.38 -13.37 0.50
C LEU A 42 -0.44 -14.63 0.16
N PRO A 43 -1.76 -14.67 0.44
CA PRO A 43 -2.60 -15.86 0.20
C PRO A 43 -2.68 -16.32 -1.26
N THR A 44 -2.38 -15.42 -2.21
CA THR A 44 -2.30 -15.68 -3.64
C THR A 44 -0.95 -15.16 -4.16
N PRO A 45 -0.48 -15.56 -5.36
CA PRO A 45 0.82 -15.11 -5.90
C PRO A 45 0.76 -13.67 -6.43
N ILE A 46 0.33 -12.74 -5.58
CA ILE A 46 0.27 -11.30 -5.82
C ILE A 46 1.46 -10.60 -5.14
N ALA A 47 1.86 -9.46 -5.67
CA ALA A 47 3.00 -8.70 -5.18
C ALA A 47 2.67 -7.76 -4.00
N ILE A 48 1.38 -7.41 -3.85
CA ILE A 48 0.94 -6.34 -2.96
C ILE A 48 -0.48 -6.57 -2.44
N GLU A 49 -0.72 -6.26 -1.17
CA GLU A 49 -2.07 -6.20 -0.55
C GLU A 49 -2.22 -4.94 0.31
N LEU A 50 -3.42 -4.34 0.32
CA LEU A 50 -3.75 -3.13 1.08
C LEU A 50 -4.90 -3.40 2.04
N LYS A 51 -4.69 -3.11 3.32
CA LYS A 51 -5.76 -3.01 4.33
C LYS A 51 -6.09 -1.54 4.56
N CYS A 52 -7.36 -1.18 4.42
CA CYS A 52 -7.84 0.20 4.42
C CYS A 52 -8.83 0.48 5.54
N ILE A 53 -8.72 1.65 6.18
CA ILE A 53 -9.69 2.17 7.16
C ILE A 53 -10.23 3.52 6.67
N ALA A 54 -11.55 3.67 6.68
CA ALA A 54 -12.24 4.88 6.23
C ALA A 54 -13.32 5.33 7.22
N ILE A 55 -13.63 6.62 7.17
CA ILE A 55 -14.75 7.25 7.90
C ILE A 55 -15.85 7.69 6.92
N ILE A 56 -17.10 7.69 7.38
CA ILE A 56 -18.28 8.14 6.61
C ILE A 56 -18.52 9.61 6.90
#